data_AF-A0A095SYP5-F1
#
_entry.id   AF-A0A095SYP5-F1
#
_cell.length_a   1.000
_cell.length_b   1.000
_cell.length_c   1.000
_cell.angle_alpha   90.00
_cell.angle_beta   90.00
_cell.angle_gamma   90.00
#
_symmetry.space_group_name_H-M   'P 1'
#
loop_
_entity.id
_entity.type
_entity.pdbx_description
1 polymer ?
#
loop_
_entity_poly.entity_id
_entity_poly.type
_entity_poly.pdbx_seq_one_letter_code
_entity_poly.pdbx_strand_id
1 'polypeptide(L)'
;MKNVFLAIALVLGLTTFAQEGKPARGEREKLTTEQQVELQTKKMKLELDLNDKQTADIKKIVEKQVAKREAKRAEMQAKREKGEKPSKDQMFQMKSEMLDAQIAHKAEMKKVLTAEQYTKWDTNQSERKEGFSKRMKKGKRGMKKEDIQK
;
A
#
# COMPACT_ATOMS: atom_id res chain seq x y z
N MET A 1 34.88 -17.93 51.48
CA MET A 1 33.82 -18.05 50.46
C MET A 1 32.56 -17.32 50.90
N LYS A 2 32.58 -16.00 50.76
CA LYS A 2 31.44 -15.08 50.87
C LYS A 2 31.86 -13.94 49.93
N ASN A 3 30.95 -13.37 49.14
CA ASN A 3 31.19 -12.27 48.17
C ASN A 3 31.33 -12.66 46.68
N VAL A 4 31.31 -13.95 46.31
CA VAL A 4 31.26 -14.35 44.88
C VAL A 4 29.83 -14.33 44.32
N PHE A 5 28.82 -14.47 45.16
CA PHE A 5 27.40 -14.46 44.75
C PHE A 5 26.90 -13.09 44.29
N LEU A 6 27.56 -11.99 44.69
CA LEU A 6 27.13 -10.63 44.34
C LEU A 6 27.54 -10.22 42.92
N ALA A 7 28.59 -10.84 42.36
CA ALA A 7 29.07 -10.57 41.01
C ALA A 7 28.22 -11.26 39.93
N ILE A 8 27.60 -12.40 40.25
CA ILE A 8 26.74 -13.14 39.30
C ILE A 8 25.34 -12.50 39.19
N ALA A 9 24.84 -11.87 40.26
CA ALA A 9 23.56 -11.17 40.26
C ALA A 9 23.57 -9.88 39.41
N LEU A 10 24.74 -9.27 39.19
CA LEU A 10 24.85 -8.01 38.43
C LEU A 10 24.84 -8.23 36.91
N VAL A 11 25.26 -9.41 36.44
CA VAL A 11 25.29 -9.75 35.00
C VAL A 11 23.92 -10.17 34.47
N LEU A 12 23.01 -10.63 35.35
CA LEU A 12 21.64 -11.02 34.98
C LEU A 12 20.65 -9.86 34.84
N GLY A 13 21.04 -8.64 35.22
CA GLY A 13 20.17 -7.45 35.16
C GLY A 13 20.14 -6.71 33.83
N LEU A 14 21.00 -7.05 32.86
CA LEU A 14 21.17 -6.27 31.61
C LEU A 14 20.43 -6.84 30.39
N THR A 15 19.69 -7.95 30.52
CA THR A 15 19.06 -8.62 29.36
C THR A 15 17.57 -8.31 29.18
N THR A 16 16.92 -7.53 30.04
CA THR A 16 15.45 -7.36 30.03
C THR A 16 14.91 -6.14 29.29
N PHE A 17 15.74 -5.33 28.60
CA PHE A 17 15.25 -4.21 27.78
C PHE A 17 15.30 -4.43 26.25
N ALA A 18 15.43 -5.68 25.79
CA ALA A 18 15.62 -5.97 24.35
C ALA A 18 14.33 -6.25 23.55
N GLN A 19 13.15 -6.29 24.17
CA GLN A 19 11.88 -6.62 23.50
C GLN A 19 10.70 -5.78 23.97
N GLU A 20 10.89 -4.49 24.21
CA GLU A 20 9.75 -3.58 24.20
C GLU A 20 9.46 -3.22 22.74
N GLY A 21 8.39 -3.81 22.22
CA GLY A 21 8.03 -3.80 20.81
C GLY A 21 8.13 -2.40 20.23
N LYS A 22 8.79 -2.29 19.07
CA LYS A 22 8.71 -1.10 18.22
C LYS A 22 7.25 -0.63 18.23
N PRO A 23 6.95 0.64 18.58
CA PRO A 23 5.57 1.11 18.60
C PRO A 23 4.96 0.73 17.26
N ALA A 24 3.84 0.00 17.32
CA ALA A 24 3.04 -0.31 16.15
C ALA A 24 2.96 0.98 15.34
N ARG A 25 3.50 0.98 14.11
CA ARG A 25 3.52 2.17 13.23
C ARG A 25 2.17 2.87 13.39
N GLY A 26 2.20 4.02 14.06
CA GLY A 26 1.02 4.61 14.68
C GLY A 26 -0.20 4.59 13.77
N GLU A 27 -1.37 4.39 14.37
CA GLU A 27 -2.66 4.68 13.75
C GLU A 27 -2.62 6.09 13.18
N ARG A 28 -2.24 6.19 11.91
CA ARG A 28 -2.42 7.41 11.14
C ARG A 28 -3.91 7.52 10.89
N GLU A 29 -4.48 8.66 11.24
CA GLU A 29 -5.84 9.00 10.86
C GLU A 29 -6.02 8.74 9.36
N LYS A 30 -7.01 7.92 9.04
CA LYS A 30 -7.34 7.60 7.65
C LYS A 30 -8.12 8.77 7.10
N LEU A 31 -7.65 9.33 5.99
CA LEU A 31 -8.40 10.33 5.23
C LEU A 31 -9.78 9.78 4.85
N THR A 32 -10.80 10.64 4.86
CA THR A 32 -12.14 10.28 4.35
C THR A 32 -12.08 9.99 2.85
N THR A 33 -13.10 9.31 2.32
CA THR A 33 -13.24 9.04 0.87
C THR A 33 -13.17 10.32 0.05
N GLU A 34 -13.88 11.36 0.48
CA GLU A 34 -13.93 12.65 -0.20
C GLU A 34 -12.56 13.35 -0.18
N GLN A 35 -11.87 13.35 0.96
CA GLN A 35 -10.51 13.89 1.06
C GLN A 35 -9.52 13.13 0.18
N GLN A 36 -9.63 11.80 0.11
CA GLN A 36 -8.78 10.99 -0.77
C GLN A 36 -9.00 11.34 -2.24
N VAL A 37 -10.27 11.44 -2.66
CA VAL A 37 -10.65 11.82 -4.02
C VAL A 37 -10.12 13.20 -4.36
N GLU A 38 -10.34 14.18 -3.49
CA GLU A 38 -9.91 15.56 -3.72
C GLU A 38 -8.39 15.65 -3.85
N LEU A 39 -7.66 15.03 -2.92
CA LEU A 39 -6.21 15.05 -2.90
C LEU A 39 -5.63 14.34 -4.14
N GLN A 40 -6.17 13.18 -4.51
CA GLN A 40 -5.74 12.46 -5.71
C GLN A 40 -6.03 13.27 -6.98
N THR A 41 -7.21 13.89 -7.08
CA THR A 41 -7.58 14.73 -8.23
C THR A 41 -6.67 15.95 -8.34
N LYS A 42 -6.40 16.65 -7.23
CA LYS A 42 -5.49 17.80 -7.19
C LYS A 42 -4.06 17.42 -7.58
N LYS A 43 -3.57 16.27 -7.11
CA LYS A 43 -2.26 15.75 -7.52
C LYS A 43 -2.22 15.46 -9.02
N MET A 44 -3.25 14.83 -9.57
CA MET A 44 -3.32 14.57 -11.00
C MET A 44 -3.40 15.85 -11.81
N LYS A 45 -4.14 16.86 -11.33
CA LYS A 45 -4.19 18.20 -11.95
C LYS A 45 -2.80 18.83 -12.03
N LEU A 46 -2.04 18.77 -10.95
CA LEU A 46 -0.68 19.30 -10.89
C LEU A 46 0.30 18.49 -11.75
N GLU A 47 0.21 17.17 -11.73
CA GLU A 47 1.16 16.31 -12.45
C GLU A 47 0.93 16.31 -13.96
N LEU A 48 -0.31 16.46 -14.42
CA LEU A 48 -0.68 16.35 -15.83
C LEU A 48 -1.16 17.67 -16.44
N ASP A 49 -1.11 18.77 -15.69
CA ASP A 49 -1.56 20.10 -16.10
C ASP A 49 -3.00 20.06 -16.66
N LEU A 50 -3.91 19.46 -15.89
CA LEU A 50 -5.29 19.24 -16.33
C LEU A 50 -6.09 20.54 -16.36
N ASN A 51 -6.92 20.71 -17.39
CA ASN A 51 -7.93 21.77 -17.39
C ASN A 51 -9.12 21.43 -16.48
N ASP A 52 -10.02 22.38 -16.25
CA ASP A 52 -11.12 22.20 -15.29
C ASP A 52 -12.13 21.14 -15.72
N LYS A 53 -12.39 21.01 -17.03
CA LYS A 53 -13.27 19.96 -17.57
C LYS A 53 -12.66 18.57 -17.35
N GLN A 54 -11.38 18.40 -17.68
CA GLN A 54 -10.64 17.16 -17.44
C GLN A 54 -10.57 16.83 -15.95
N THR A 55 -10.37 17.83 -15.10
CA THR A 55 -10.32 17.68 -13.65
C THR A 55 -11.65 17.16 -13.10
N ALA A 56 -12.78 17.69 -13.57
CA ALA A 56 -14.11 17.24 -13.17
C ALA A 56 -14.39 15.79 -13.60
N ASP A 57 -14.01 15.42 -14.82
CA ASP A 57 -14.18 14.06 -15.32
C ASP A 57 -13.26 13.06 -14.59
N ILE A 58 -12.01 13.44 -14.33
CA ILE A 58 -11.09 12.65 -13.51
C ILE A 58 -11.59 12.47 -12.09
N LYS A 59 -12.18 13.51 -11.48
CA LYS A 59 -12.77 13.39 -10.14
C LYS A 59 -13.78 12.25 -10.08
N LYS A 60 -14.69 12.18 -11.06
CA LYS A 60 -15.68 11.09 -11.16
C LYS A 60 -15.04 9.70 -11.34
N ILE A 61 -13.97 9.62 -12.13
CA ILE A 61 -13.21 8.37 -12.31
C ILE A 61 -12.58 7.94 -10.97
N VAL A 62 -11.96 8.88 -10.26
CA VAL A 62 -11.31 8.64 -8.97
C VAL A 62 -12.33 8.26 -7.89
N GLU A 63 -13.49 8.90 -7.83
CA GLU A 63 -14.58 8.55 -6.90
C GLU A 63 -15.00 7.08 -7.04
N LYS A 64 -15.25 6.64 -8.28
CA LYS A 64 -15.58 5.24 -8.57
C LYS A 64 -14.45 4.30 -8.15
N GLN A 65 -13.20 4.70 -8.37
CA GLN A 65 -12.04 3.88 -8.02
C GLN A 65 -11.86 3.76 -6.50
N VAL A 66 -11.99 4.86 -5.76
CA VAL A 66 -11.88 4.89 -4.30
C VAL A 66 -13.00 4.05 -3.68
N ALA A 67 -14.26 4.24 -4.10
CA ALA A 67 -15.38 3.45 -3.60
C ALA A 67 -15.19 1.94 -3.83
N LYS A 68 -14.80 1.53 -5.06
CA LYS A 68 -14.51 0.12 -5.36
C LYS A 68 -13.37 -0.43 -4.51
N ARG A 69 -12.33 0.37 -4.27
CA ARG A 69 -11.17 -0.04 -3.47
C ARG A 69 -11.52 -0.23 -2.01
N GLU A 70 -12.36 0.63 -1.45
CA GLU A 70 -12.80 0.53 -0.06
C GLU A 70 -13.72 -0.68 0.15
N ALA A 71 -14.68 -0.90 -0.76
CA ALA A 71 -15.52 -2.09 -0.72
C ALA A 71 -14.67 -3.38 -0.74
N LYS A 72 -13.73 -3.50 -1.70
CA LYS A 72 -12.82 -4.66 -1.75
C LYS A 72 -11.92 -4.74 -0.53
N ARG A 73 -11.49 -3.62 0.06
CA ARG A 73 -10.67 -3.63 1.29
C ARG A 73 -11.47 -4.17 2.47
N ALA A 74 -12.70 -3.72 2.66
CA ALA A 74 -13.58 -4.20 3.73
C ALA A 74 -13.86 -5.70 3.58
N GLU A 75 -14.19 -6.15 2.37
CA GLU A 75 -14.41 -7.57 2.08
C GLU A 75 -13.17 -8.42 2.41
N MET A 76 -11.99 -7.97 1.97
CA MET A 76 -10.74 -8.68 2.23
C MET A 76 -10.31 -8.63 3.70
N GLN A 77 -10.66 -7.57 4.42
CA GLN A 77 -10.41 -7.47 5.86
C GLN A 77 -11.29 -8.46 6.63
N ALA A 78 -12.59 -8.52 6.32
CA ALA A 78 -13.50 -9.49 6.93
C ALA A 78 -13.07 -10.94 6.67
N LYS A 79 -12.64 -11.27 5.44
CA LYS A 79 -12.09 -12.60 5.11
C LYS A 79 -10.81 -12.91 5.89
N ARG A 80 -9.94 -11.91 6.10
CA ARG A 80 -8.71 -12.07 6.91
C ARG A 80 -9.00 -12.29 8.38
N GLU A 81 -9.95 -11.56 8.95
CA GLU A 81 -10.37 -11.72 10.35
C GLU A 81 -10.96 -13.12 10.61
N LYS A 82 -11.64 -13.69 9.60
CA LYS A 82 -12.12 -15.08 9.63
C LYS A 82 -11.05 -16.14 9.36
N GLY A 83 -9.82 -15.74 9.02
CA GLY A 83 -8.74 -16.66 8.66
C GLY A 83 -8.93 -17.39 7.32
N GLU A 84 -9.93 -16.99 6.52
CA GLU A 84 -10.26 -17.61 5.24
C GLU A 84 -9.19 -17.25 4.20
N LYS A 85 -8.43 -18.26 3.76
CA LYS A 85 -7.51 -18.11 2.63
C LYS A 85 -8.26 -18.39 1.34
N PRO A 86 -8.20 -17.50 0.34
CA PRO A 86 -8.84 -17.75 -0.94
C PRO A 86 -8.25 -18.98 -1.62
N SER A 87 -9.11 -19.78 -2.24
CA SER A 87 -8.72 -20.94 -3.05
C SER A 87 -7.92 -20.51 -4.30
N LYS A 88 -7.33 -21.47 -5.03
CA LYS A 88 -6.64 -21.17 -6.30
C LYS A 88 -7.57 -20.53 -7.33
N ASP A 89 -8.81 -21.02 -7.43
CA ASP A 89 -9.80 -20.51 -8.38
C ASP A 89 -10.30 -19.12 -7.98
N GLN A 90 -10.53 -18.90 -6.68
CA GLN A 90 -10.86 -17.58 -6.16
C GLN A 90 -9.71 -16.59 -6.38
N MET A 91 -8.46 -17.02 -6.18
CA MET A 91 -7.28 -16.22 -6.47
C MET A 91 -7.16 -15.87 -7.96
N PHE A 92 -7.52 -16.79 -8.86
CA PHE A 92 -7.58 -16.53 -10.29
C PHE A 92 -8.66 -15.49 -10.62
N GLN A 93 -9.89 -15.68 -10.14
CA GLN A 93 -11.00 -14.74 -10.36
C GLN A 93 -10.66 -13.34 -9.86
N MET A 94 -10.14 -13.23 -8.63
CA MET A 94 -9.72 -11.95 -8.06
C MET A 94 -8.64 -11.25 -8.92
N LYS A 95 -7.69 -12.01 -9.48
CA LYS A 95 -6.67 -11.46 -10.38
C LYS A 95 -7.28 -11.01 -11.71
N SER A 96 -8.19 -11.81 -12.28
CA SER A 96 -8.88 -11.45 -13.53
C SER A 96 -9.63 -10.14 -13.35
N GLU A 97 -10.50 -10.04 -12.34
CA GLU A 97 -11.27 -8.84 -12.06
C GLU A 97 -10.39 -7.61 -11.80
N MET A 98 -9.24 -7.79 -11.14
CA MET A 98 -8.29 -6.71 -10.92
C MET A 98 -7.70 -6.21 -12.24
N LEU A 99 -7.35 -7.12 -13.16
CA LEU A 99 -6.84 -6.76 -14.48
C LEU A 99 -7.93 -6.09 -15.32
N ASP A 100 -9.16 -6.60 -15.30
CA ASP A 100 -10.30 -6.00 -16.00
C ASP A 100 -10.59 -4.58 -15.49
N ALA A 101 -10.54 -4.38 -14.17
CA ALA A 101 -10.67 -3.06 -13.57
C ALA A 101 -9.53 -2.10 -13.99
N GLN A 102 -8.30 -2.60 -14.11
CA GLN A 102 -7.16 -1.80 -14.60
C GLN A 102 -7.33 -1.43 -16.08
N ILE A 103 -7.81 -2.35 -16.91
CA ILE A 103 -8.09 -2.11 -18.33
C ILE A 103 -9.17 -1.05 -18.48
N ALA A 104 -10.30 -1.21 -17.77
CA ALA A 104 -11.39 -0.24 -17.78
C ALA A 104 -10.93 1.15 -17.33
N HIS A 105 -10.16 1.22 -16.24
CA HIS A 105 -9.62 2.49 -15.75
C HIS A 105 -8.66 3.14 -16.77
N LYS A 106 -7.76 2.37 -17.39
CA LYS A 106 -6.88 2.89 -18.46
C LYS A 106 -7.69 3.43 -19.64
N ALA A 107 -8.75 2.73 -20.04
CA ALA A 107 -9.63 3.17 -21.11
C ALA A 107 -10.38 4.46 -20.76
N GLU A 108 -10.89 4.61 -19.53
CA GLU A 108 -11.52 5.84 -19.05
C GLU A 108 -10.52 7.01 -19.03
N MET A 109 -9.31 6.81 -18.52
CA MET A 109 -8.26 7.83 -18.49
C MET A 109 -7.86 8.27 -19.91
N LYS A 110 -7.75 7.33 -20.85
CA LYS A 110 -7.41 7.64 -22.25
C LYS A 110 -8.46 8.49 -22.96
N LYS A 111 -9.73 8.46 -22.53
CA LYS A 111 -10.81 9.28 -23.09
C LYS A 111 -10.76 10.74 -22.60
N VAL A 112 -10.23 10.97 -21.40
CA VAL A 112 -10.23 12.30 -20.76
C VAL A 112 -8.89 13.03 -20.99
N LEU A 113 -7.80 12.28 -21.04
CA LEU A 113 -6.45 12.84 -21.22
C LEU A 113 -6.11 13.03 -22.70
N THR A 114 -5.27 14.04 -22.98
CA THR A 114 -4.61 14.14 -24.28
C THR A 114 -3.55 13.04 -24.43
N ALA A 115 -3.06 12.81 -25.65
CA ALA A 115 -2.04 11.78 -25.90
C ALA A 115 -0.75 12.00 -25.08
N GLU A 116 -0.30 13.25 -24.95
CA GLU A 116 0.87 13.61 -24.17
C GLU A 116 0.64 13.39 -22.66
N GLN A 117 -0.51 13.85 -22.15
CA GLN A 117 -0.89 13.66 -20.75
C GLN A 117 -1.04 12.18 -20.40
N TYR A 118 -1.63 11.38 -21.30
CA TYR A 118 -1.78 9.94 -21.10
C TYR A 118 -0.42 9.24 -21.06
N THR A 119 0.51 9.62 -21.93
CA THR A 119 1.88 9.07 -21.94
C THR A 119 2.60 9.40 -20.64
N LYS A 120 2.55 10.66 -20.19
CA LYS A 120 3.10 11.09 -18.89
C LYS A 120 2.47 10.30 -17.73
N TRP A 121 1.15 10.14 -17.76
CA TRP A 121 0.43 9.38 -16.75
C TRP A 121 0.85 7.90 -16.72
N ASP A 122 0.96 7.23 -17.87
CA ASP A 122 1.33 5.81 -17.94
C ASP A 122 2.79 5.59 -17.49
N THR A 123 3.70 6.48 -17.87
CA THR A 123 5.09 6.50 -17.37
C THR A 123 5.12 6.65 -15.85
N ASN A 124 4.41 7.64 -15.29
CA ASN A 124 4.33 7.84 -13.84
C ASN A 124 3.76 6.60 -13.11
N GLN A 125 2.78 5.90 -13.71
CA GLN A 125 2.26 4.66 -13.15
C GLN A 125 3.30 3.53 -13.17
N SER A 126 4.05 3.41 -14.27
CA SER A 126 5.12 2.42 -14.41
C SER A 126 6.22 2.63 -13.37
N GLU A 127 6.70 3.87 -13.22
CA GLU A 127 7.74 4.23 -12.24
C GLU A 127 7.29 3.96 -10.81
N ARG A 128 6.04 4.32 -10.46
CA ARG A 128 5.46 4.00 -9.15
C ARG A 128 5.43 2.49 -8.90
N LYS A 129 5.05 1.70 -9.90
CA LYS A 129 5.01 0.23 -9.82
C LYS A 129 6.42 -0.35 -9.66
N GLU A 130 7.39 0.17 -10.39
CA GLU A 130 8.79 -0.25 -10.29
C GLU A 130 9.39 0.09 -8.93
N GLY A 131 9.18 1.33 -8.46
CA GLY A 131 9.61 1.78 -7.14
C GLY A 131 9.03 0.93 -6.01
N PHE A 132 7.74 0.59 -6.10
CA PHE A 132 7.10 -0.34 -5.19
C PHE A 132 7.74 -1.74 -5.23
N SER A 133 7.96 -2.28 -6.43
CA SER A 133 8.61 -3.59 -6.63
C SER A 133 10.03 -3.64 -6.04
N LYS A 134 10.85 -2.60 -6.29
CA LYS A 134 12.20 -2.45 -5.72
C LYS A 134 12.16 -2.43 -4.19
N ARG A 135 11.23 -1.68 -3.59
CA ARG A 135 11.07 -1.61 -2.12
C ARG A 135 10.65 -2.96 -1.53
N MET A 136 9.73 -3.67 -2.17
CA MET A 136 9.31 -5.01 -1.75
C MET A 136 10.45 -6.04 -1.83
N LYS A 137 11.27 -5.99 -2.89
CA LYS A 137 12.46 -6.85 -3.03
C LYS A 137 13.51 -6.55 -1.95
N LYS A 138 13.77 -5.27 -1.64
CA LYS A 138 14.69 -4.87 -0.56
C LYS A 138 14.18 -5.32 0.83
N GLY A 139 12.89 -5.15 1.11
CA GLY A 139 12.28 -5.60 2.37
C GLY A 139 12.40 -7.12 2.59
N LYS A 140 12.16 -7.93 1.54
CA LYS A 140 12.35 -9.39 1.59
C LYS A 140 13.81 -9.80 1.80
N ARG A 141 14.77 -9.04 1.26
CA ARG A 141 16.21 -9.29 1.45
C ARG A 141 16.70 -8.90 2.85
N GLY A 142 16.11 -7.88 3.48
CA GLY A 142 16.38 -7.51 4.86
C GLY A 142 15.97 -8.60 5.85
N MET A 143 14.73 -9.10 5.75
CA MET A 143 14.24 -10.20 6.59
C MET A 143 15.10 -11.47 6.44
N LYS A 144 15.45 -11.85 5.19
CA LYS A 144 16.30 -13.03 4.95
C LYS A 144 17.70 -12.94 5.58
N LYS A 145 18.26 -11.74 5.82
CA LYS A 145 19.57 -11.61 6.46
C LYS A 145 19.49 -11.71 7.98
N GLU A 146 18.40 -11.20 8.58
CA GLU A 146 18.15 -11.29 10.03
C GLU A 146 17.83 -12.73 10.46
N ASP A 147 17.15 -13.51 9.61
CA ASP A 147 16.82 -14.92 9.87
C ASP A 147 18.01 -15.90 9.70
N ILE A 148 19.11 -15.47 9.09
CA ILE A 148 20.34 -16.28 8.91
C ILE A 148 21.36 -16.02 10.05
N GLN A 149 21.15 -14.99 10.86
CA GLN A 149 22.06 -14.58 11.95
C GLN A 149 21.53 -14.92 13.36
N LYS A 150 20.43 -15.67 13.47
CA LYS A 150 19.94 -16.28 14.70
C LYS A 150 20.06 -17.79 14.60
#